data_AF-A0A2H2ZR79-F1
#
_entry.id   AF-A0A2H2ZR79-F1
#
_cell.length_a   1.000
_cell.length_b   1.000
_cell.length_c   1.000
_cell.angle_alpha   90.00
_cell.angle_beta   90.00
_cell.angle_gamma   90.00
#
_symmetry.space_group_name_H-M   'P 1'
#
loop_
_entity.id
_entity.type
_entity.pdbx_description
1 polymer ?
#
loop_
_entity_poly.entity_id
_entity_poly.type
_entity_poly.pdbx_seq_one_letter_code
_entity_poly.pdbx_strand_id
1 'polypeptide(L)'
;MIETLQSQLQFARAVQRVDTKGVEPLRAIRDETDAAIKEITIGLEDLKDVLAKEVRVGHYQRPRKVKERIQSDAENWDALATASRRAGKYFVVESGKKAEAGEP
;
A
#
# COMPACT_ATOMS: atom_id res chain seq x y z
N MET A 1 7.81 -0.11 -31.63
CA MET A 1 7.74 0.30 -30.21
C MET A 1 8.03 1.79 -30.01
N ILE A 2 9.10 2.33 -30.63
CA ILE A 2 9.46 3.77 -30.52
C ILE A 2 8.34 4.69 -31.04
N GLU A 3 7.75 4.39 -32.20
CA GLU A 3 6.66 5.20 -32.78
C GLU A 3 5.40 5.22 -31.89
N THR A 4 5.05 4.08 -31.29
CA THR A 4 3.93 3.96 -30.34
C THR A 4 4.19 4.81 -29.10
N LEU A 5 5.41 4.75 -28.55
CA LEU A 5 5.80 5.56 -27.40
C LEU A 5 5.77 7.06 -27.73
N GLN A 6 6.26 7.45 -28.90
CA GLN A 6 6.20 8.84 -29.35
C GLN A 6 4.76 9.33 -29.42
N SER A 7 3.85 8.55 -29.98
CA SER A 7 2.42 8.90 -30.05
C SER A 7 1.78 9.05 -28.66
N GLN A 8 2.11 8.15 -27.72
CA GLN A 8 1.64 8.23 -26.33
C GLN A 8 2.16 9.48 -25.61
N LEU A 9 3.43 9.84 -25.82
CA LEU A 9 4.03 11.04 -25.23
C LEU A 9 3.43 12.32 -25.80
N GLN A 10 3.12 12.36 -27.10
CA GLN A 10 2.45 13.52 -27.72
C GLN A 10 1.05 13.73 -27.12
N PHE A 11 0.31 12.64 -26.89
CA PHE A 11 -0.98 12.71 -26.21
C PHE A 11 -0.85 13.26 -24.78
N ALA A 12 0.08 12.73 -23.98
CA ALA A 12 0.31 13.23 -22.61
C ALA A 12 0.68 14.72 -22.57
N ARG A 13 1.52 15.18 -23.51
CA ARG A 13 1.88 16.60 -23.64
C ARG A 13 0.69 17.48 -24.03
N ALA A 14 -0.25 16.97 -24.82
CA ALA A 14 -1.46 17.71 -25.15
C ALA A 14 -2.34 17.95 -23.91
N VAL A 15 -2.49 16.94 -23.04
CA VAL A 15 -3.22 17.05 -21.77
C VAL A 15 -2.55 18.06 -20.82
N GLN A 16 -1.22 18.08 -20.75
CA GLN A 16 -0.45 19.01 -19.91
C GLN A 16 -0.60 20.49 -20.29
N ARG A 17 -1.16 20.82 -21.46
CA ARG A 17 -1.37 22.21 -21.90
C ARG A 17 -2.58 22.88 -21.23
N VAL A 18 -3.42 22.12 -20.54
CA VAL A 18 -4.58 22.65 -19.82
C VAL A 18 -4.12 23.44 -18.60
N ASP A 19 -4.68 24.64 -18.38
CA ASP A 19 -4.40 25.42 -17.18
C ASP A 19 -5.07 24.76 -15.96
N THR A 20 -4.23 24.30 -15.04
CA THR A 20 -4.65 23.67 -13.78
C THR A 20 -4.35 24.55 -12.56
N LYS A 21 -4.05 25.84 -12.76
CA LYS A 21 -3.73 26.75 -11.67
C LYS A 21 -4.90 26.88 -10.70
N GLY A 22 -4.66 26.55 -9.42
CA GLY A 22 -5.67 26.63 -8.36
C GLY A 22 -6.64 25.44 -8.29
N VAL A 23 -6.40 24.39 -9.08
CA VAL A 23 -7.18 23.15 -9.03
C VAL A 23 -6.42 22.10 -8.22
N GLU A 24 -7.02 21.60 -7.15
CA GLU A 24 -6.48 20.47 -6.38
C GLU A 24 -6.55 19.18 -7.19
N PRO A 25 -5.49 18.36 -7.24
CA PRO A 25 -5.52 17.08 -7.95
C PRO A 25 -6.54 16.10 -7.37
N LEU A 26 -7.38 15.54 -8.24
CA LEU A 26 -8.33 14.48 -7.87
C LEU A 26 -7.56 13.25 -7.37
N ARG A 27 -7.85 12.80 -6.14
CA ARG A 27 -7.12 11.66 -5.52
C ARG A 27 -7.78 10.32 -5.79
N ALA A 28 -9.09 10.31 -5.89
CA ALA A 28 -9.89 9.13 -6.18
C ALA A 28 -11.18 9.55 -6.86
N ILE A 29 -11.79 8.66 -7.64
CA ILE A 29 -13.13 8.89 -8.18
C ILE A 29 -14.12 8.67 -7.03
N ARG A 30 -14.48 9.75 -6.33
CA ARG A 30 -15.44 9.78 -5.22
C ARG A 30 -16.09 11.15 -5.13
N ASP A 31 -17.13 11.22 -4.31
CA ASP A 31 -17.70 12.50 -3.91
C ASP A 31 -16.69 13.22 -2.97
N GLU A 32 -16.15 14.35 -3.42
CA GLU A 32 -15.21 15.20 -2.67
C GLU A 32 -15.91 16.40 -2.01
N THR A 33 -17.24 16.39 -1.92
CA THR A 33 -17.97 17.39 -1.13
C THR A 33 -17.55 17.34 0.35
N ASP A 34 -17.58 18.47 1.04
CA ASP A 34 -17.27 18.55 2.47
C ASP A 34 -18.11 17.59 3.32
N ALA A 35 -19.34 17.30 2.88
CA ALA A 35 -20.24 16.35 3.52
C ALA A 35 -19.73 14.90 3.38
N ALA A 36 -19.40 14.46 2.16
CA ALA A 36 -18.87 13.13 1.91
C ALA A 36 -17.50 12.93 2.58
N ILE A 37 -16.66 13.96 2.58
CA ILE A 37 -15.37 13.92 3.29
C ILE A 37 -15.59 13.70 4.79
N LYS A 38 -16.52 14.44 5.42
CA LYS A 38 -16.82 14.27 6.84
C LYS A 38 -17.36 12.89 7.17
N GLU A 39 -18.22 12.33 6.32
CA GLU A 39 -18.80 11.01 6.50
C GLU A 39 -17.73 9.90 6.46
N ILE A 40 -16.76 9.99 5.55
CA ILE A 40 -15.71 8.97 5.38
C ILE A 40 -14.54 9.18 6.36
N THR A 41 -14.41 10.38 6.93
CA THR A 41 -13.32 10.69 7.86
C THR A 41 -13.54 9.99 9.18
N ILE A 42 -12.66 9.04 9.51
CA ILE A 42 -12.61 8.41 10.84
C ILE A 42 -12.06 9.44 11.83
N GLY A 43 -12.91 9.90 12.73
CA GLY A 43 -12.61 10.88 13.75
C GLY A 43 -12.08 10.30 15.06
N LEU A 44 -11.84 11.18 16.04
CA LEU A 44 -11.45 10.77 17.40
C LEU A 44 -12.60 10.06 18.12
N GLU A 45 -13.83 10.46 17.84
CA GLU A 45 -15.05 9.85 18.37
C GLU A 45 -15.15 8.38 17.96
N ASP A 46 -14.88 8.06 16.69
CA ASP A 46 -14.88 6.69 16.17
C ASP A 46 -13.78 5.82 16.79
N LEU A 47 -12.66 6.45 17.16
CA LEU A 47 -11.51 5.77 17.76
C LEU A 47 -11.57 5.71 19.29
N LYS A 48 -12.53 6.39 19.93
CA LYS A 48 -12.57 6.60 21.38
C LYS A 48 -12.51 5.29 22.16
N ASP A 49 -13.30 4.30 21.76
CA ASP A 49 -13.38 3.01 22.45
C ASP A 49 -12.09 2.19 22.29
N VAL A 50 -11.42 2.31 21.14
CA VAL A 50 -10.15 1.62 20.88
C VAL A 50 -9.01 2.29 21.66
N LEU A 51 -8.98 3.62 21.70
CA LEU A 51 -8.02 4.40 22.47
C LEU A 51 -8.19 4.20 23.98
N ALA A 52 -9.42 4.01 24.46
CA ALA A 52 -9.70 3.72 25.87
C ALA A 52 -9.12 2.38 26.34
N LYS A 53 -8.89 1.43 25.43
CA LYS A 53 -8.25 0.14 25.72
C LYS A 53 -6.71 0.22 25.81
N GLU A 54 -6.10 1.36 25.51
CA GLU A 54 -4.65 1.52 25.61
C GLU A 54 -4.16 1.53 27.06
N VAL A 55 -2.98 0.97 27.29
CA VAL A 55 -2.34 0.91 28.61
C VAL A 55 -1.12 1.83 28.63
N ARG A 56 -0.95 2.58 29.72
CA ARG A 56 0.23 3.42 29.95
C ARG A 56 1.37 2.56 30.48
N VAL A 57 2.54 2.63 29.83
CA VAL A 57 3.70 1.79 30.18
C VAL A 57 4.94 2.63 30.48
N GLY A 58 5.69 2.23 31.51
CA GLY A 58 6.96 2.83 31.91
C GLY A 58 6.82 4.14 32.70
N HIS A 59 7.96 4.73 33.07
CA HIS A 59 8.03 5.94 33.90
C HIS A 59 7.31 7.14 33.26
N TYR A 60 7.44 7.32 31.95
CA TYR A 60 6.81 8.40 31.19
C TYR A 60 5.36 8.11 30.77
N GLN A 61 4.77 7.00 31.25
CA GLN A 61 3.36 6.65 31.02
C GLN A 61 2.92 6.70 29.54
N ARG A 62 3.78 6.28 28.60
CA ARG A 62 3.47 6.34 27.17
C ARG A 62 2.31 5.38 26.85
N PRO A 63 1.22 5.84 26.20
CA PRO A 63 0.14 4.96 25.77
C PRO A 63 0.65 3.88 24.82
N ARG A 64 0.22 2.64 25.03
CA ARG A 64 0.50 1.50 24.16
C ARG A 64 -0.76 0.70 23.92
N LYS A 65 -0.98 0.33 22.66
CA LYS A 65 -2.04 -0.59 22.27
C LYS A 65 -1.83 -1.97 22.91
N VAL A 66 -2.89 -2.49 23.53
CA VAL A 66 -2.94 -3.86 24.01
C VAL A 66 -3.12 -4.77 22.80
N LYS A 67 -2.20 -5.72 22.59
CA LYS A 67 -2.32 -6.70 21.52
C LYS A 67 -3.29 -7.79 21.96
N GLU A 68 -4.55 -7.66 21.60
CA GLU A 68 -5.49 -8.77 21.65
C GLU A 68 -5.16 -9.74 20.50
N ARG A 69 -5.07 -11.03 20.80
CA ARG A 69 -4.83 -12.06 19.78
C ARG A 69 -6.16 -12.35 19.09
N ILE A 70 -6.51 -11.52 18.12
CA ILE A 70 -7.68 -11.73 17.27
C ILE A 70 -7.31 -12.86 16.31
N GLN A 71 -7.86 -14.05 16.50
CA GLN A 71 -7.81 -15.08 15.46
C GLN A 71 -8.71 -14.61 14.32
N SER A 72 -8.10 -14.08 13.26
CA SER A 72 -8.84 -13.74 12.04
C SER A 72 -8.69 -14.88 11.03
N ASP A 73 -9.79 -15.26 10.39
CA ASP A 73 -9.75 -16.23 9.27
C ASP A 73 -8.86 -15.74 8.11
N ALA A 74 -8.60 -14.43 8.03
CA ALA A 74 -7.66 -13.86 7.06
C ALA A 74 -6.20 -14.25 7.31
N GLU A 75 -5.84 -14.81 8.48
CA GLU A 75 -4.49 -15.31 8.75
C GLU A 75 -4.29 -16.77 8.31
N ASN A 76 -5.36 -17.48 7.90
CA ASN A 76 -5.30 -18.90 7.49
C ASN A 76 -4.99 -19.10 5.99
N TRP A 77 -4.61 -18.05 5.26
CA TRP A 77 -4.26 -18.19 3.84
C TRP A 77 -2.83 -18.66 3.63
N ASP A 78 -2.62 -19.52 2.63
CA ASP A 78 -1.28 -19.95 2.22
C ASP A 78 -0.61 -18.83 1.42
N ALA A 79 0.24 -18.06 2.11
CA ALA A 79 1.03 -16.97 1.54
C ALA A 79 1.91 -17.41 0.35
N LEU A 80 2.20 -18.70 0.20
CA LEU A 80 3.04 -19.26 -0.87
C LEU A 80 2.22 -19.95 -1.98
N ALA A 81 0.88 -19.88 -1.95
CA ALA A 81 0.02 -20.60 -2.89
C ALA A 81 0.29 -20.26 -4.36
N THR A 82 0.63 -19.01 -4.64
CA THR A 82 0.91 -18.51 -6.00
C THR A 82 2.40 -18.42 -6.33
N ALA A 83 3.28 -18.93 -5.44
CA ALA A 83 4.72 -18.89 -5.65
C ALA A 83 5.15 -19.79 -6.81
N SER A 84 5.86 -19.25 -7.79
CA SER A 84 6.43 -20.04 -8.90
C SER A 84 7.53 -21.00 -8.44
N ARG A 85 8.32 -20.62 -7.43
CA ARG A 85 9.30 -21.49 -6.73
C ARG A 85 9.31 -21.19 -5.24
N ARG A 86 9.38 -22.25 -4.43
CA ARG A 86 9.42 -22.18 -2.95
C ARG A 86 10.44 -23.17 -2.38
N ALA A 87 11.07 -22.79 -1.27
CA ALA A 87 11.87 -23.67 -0.44
C ALA A 87 11.38 -23.54 1.01
N GLY A 88 10.64 -24.54 1.47
CA GLY A 88 9.98 -24.48 2.78
C GLY A 88 9.04 -23.28 2.89
N LYS A 89 9.32 -22.39 3.83
CA LYS A 89 8.52 -21.18 4.12
C LYS A 89 8.98 -19.93 3.37
N TYR A 90 9.80 -20.08 2.32
CA TYR A 90 10.41 -18.96 1.61
C TYR A 90 10.12 -19.00 0.11
N PHE A 91 9.94 -17.83 -0.49
CA PHE A 91 10.02 -17.64 -1.94
C PHE A 91 11.48 -17.78 -2.40
N VAL A 92 11.71 -18.44 -3.53
CA VAL A 92 13.06 -18.60 -4.10
C VAL A 92 13.12 -17.97 -5.48
N VAL A 93 14.11 -17.13 -5.69
CA VAL A 93 14.42 -16.51 -6.98
C VAL A 93 15.83 -16.89 -7.40
N GLU A 94 16.10 -16.90 -8.71
CA GLU A 94 17.45 -17.14 -9.22
C GLU A 94 18.33 -15.93 -8.89
N SER A 95 19.33 -16.11 -8.03
CA SER A 95 20.41 -15.14 -7.88
C SER A 95 21.40 -15.33 -9.02
N GLY A 96 21.47 -14.35 -9.93
CA GLY A 96 22.37 -14.39 -11.07
C GLY A 96 23.85 -14.46 -10.65
N LYS A 97 24.43 -15.66 -10.73
CA LYS A 97 25.83 -15.86 -11.13
C LYS A 97 25.91 -17.21 -11.84
N LYS A 98 25.67 -17.20 -13.16
CA LYS A 98 26.24 -18.22 -14.04
C LYS A 98 27.75 -18.06 -13.92
N ALA A 99 28.40 -18.90 -13.12
CA ALA A 99 29.80 -19.17 -13.34
C ALA A 99 29.85 -19.86 -14.70
N GLU A 100 30.47 -19.21 -15.67
CA GLU A 100 30.93 -19.86 -16.89
C GLU A 100 31.85 -21.00 -16.44
N ALA A 101 31.31 -22.22 -16.42
CA ALA A 101 32.10 -23.42 -16.33
C ALA A 101 32.89 -23.49 -17.64
N GLY A 102 34.15 -23.09 -17.59
CA GLY A 102 35.11 -23.38 -18.64
C GLY A 102 35.15 -24.89 -18.86
N GLU A 103 34.87 -25.30 -20.10
CA GLU A 103 35.14 -26.64 -20.57
C GLU A 103 36.66 -26.86 -20.76
N PRO A 104 37.12 -28.12 -20.69
CA PRO A 104 38.51 -28.52 -20.44
C PRO A 104 39.50 -28.25 -21.58
#